data_AF-A0A818YZW4-F1
#
_entry.id   AF-A0A818YZW4-F1
#
_cell.length_a   1.000
_cell.length_b   1.000
_cell.length_c   1.000
_cell.angle_alpha   90.00
_cell.angle_beta   90.00
_cell.angle_gamma   90.00
#
_symmetry.space_group_name_H-M   'P 1'
#
loop_
_entity.id
_entity.type
_entity.pdbx_description
1 polymer ?
#
loop_
_entity_poly.entity_id
_entity_poly.type
_entity_poly.pdbx_seq_one_letter_code
_entity_poly.pdbx_strand_id
1 'polypeptide(L)'
;MAEISIHRKKATNETNGKNHSTIVHTVILSSKTSEEKHQLPLKQLKNSAKAYEKQPSLQKIDTEKYRNSLQRQLSIDMLRQGNHQSFRELCTVLEWQRKDREKLGNEHPHYRRPLLDGEPDKLRFLCTHFNIIEDAERRKQYSNMYEGYIELASFFFKSDDHWLSDLFYKKCLSVAQTYSQLDSQLVAEAYLNVGLLYERKG
;
A
#
# COMPACT_ATOMS: atom_id res chain seq x y z
N MET A 1 -0.72 69.74 -16.46
CA MET A 1 -0.55 68.62 -17.41
C MET A 1 -1.19 67.38 -16.78
N ALA A 2 -2.24 66.87 -17.44
CA ALA A 2 -2.94 65.60 -17.25
C ALA A 2 -3.61 65.28 -15.90
N GLU A 3 -4.94 65.45 -15.89
CA GLU A 3 -5.92 64.71 -15.10
C GLU A 3 -5.95 63.22 -15.53
N ILE A 4 -6.45 62.33 -14.66
CA ILE A 4 -7.69 61.57 -14.89
C ILE A 4 -7.98 60.67 -13.67
N SER A 5 -9.20 60.86 -13.19
CA SER A 5 -9.89 60.16 -12.11
C SER A 5 -10.37 58.78 -12.57
N ILE A 6 -10.23 57.73 -11.76
CA ILE A 6 -10.89 56.43 -12.00
C ILE A 6 -11.73 56.08 -10.77
N HIS A 7 -13.05 56.22 -10.93
CA HIS A 7 -14.07 55.77 -10.00
C HIS A 7 -14.64 54.40 -10.42
N ARG A 8 -14.85 53.57 -9.39
CA ARG A 8 -15.54 52.26 -9.37
C ARG A 8 -16.83 52.19 -10.19
N LYS A 9 -17.15 50.99 -10.68
CA LYS A 9 -18.43 50.32 -10.35
C LYS A 9 -18.39 48.80 -10.56
N LYS A 10 -19.06 48.10 -9.64
CA LYS A 10 -19.26 46.64 -9.55
C LYS A 10 -20.13 46.14 -10.71
N ALA A 11 -19.87 44.93 -11.18
CA ALA A 11 -20.80 44.16 -12.01
C ALA A 11 -21.22 42.88 -11.26
N THR A 12 -22.45 42.90 -10.77
CA THR A 12 -23.30 41.72 -10.51
C THR A 12 -23.90 41.27 -11.85
N ASN A 13 -24.01 39.97 -12.12
CA ASN A 13 -24.94 39.46 -13.13
C ASN A 13 -25.51 38.11 -12.69
N GLU A 14 -26.79 38.15 -12.33
CA GLU A 14 -27.77 37.07 -12.45
C GLU A 14 -28.34 37.04 -13.89
N THR A 15 -29.27 36.11 -14.16
CA THR A 15 -30.11 35.85 -15.36
C THR A 15 -29.51 34.80 -16.31
N ASN A 16 -30.08 33.59 -16.50
CA ASN A 16 -31.43 33.13 -16.88
C ASN A 16 -31.83 33.48 -18.33
N GLY A 17 -32.05 32.45 -19.16
CA GLY A 17 -33.06 32.48 -20.23
C GLY A 17 -32.62 32.27 -21.69
N LYS A 18 -33.00 31.10 -22.21
CA LYS A 18 -33.61 30.82 -23.54
C LYS A 18 -32.81 31.00 -24.86
N ASN A 19 -32.72 29.86 -25.57
CA ASN A 19 -33.03 29.59 -26.99
C ASN A 19 -32.61 30.63 -28.07
N HIS A 20 -31.85 30.19 -29.09
CA HIS A 20 -32.32 30.12 -30.49
C HIS A 20 -31.29 29.44 -31.44
N SER A 21 -31.88 28.71 -32.39
CA SER A 21 -31.35 28.03 -33.59
C SER A 21 -30.40 28.84 -34.48
N THR A 22 -29.44 28.19 -35.15
CA THR A 22 -29.09 28.39 -36.58
C THR A 22 -28.29 27.21 -37.15
N ILE A 23 -28.96 26.42 -38.02
CA ILE A 23 -28.58 25.94 -39.37
C ILE A 23 -27.11 25.60 -39.66
N VAL A 24 -26.80 24.36 -40.08
CA VAL A 24 -26.07 24.07 -41.35
C VAL A 24 -26.37 22.66 -41.91
N HIS A 25 -26.99 22.66 -43.10
CA HIS A 25 -26.92 21.71 -44.23
C HIS A 25 -27.21 20.20 -44.10
N THR A 26 -28.37 19.86 -44.68
CA THR A 26 -28.73 18.61 -45.36
C THR A 26 -27.77 18.26 -46.50
N VAL A 27 -27.30 17.00 -46.53
CA VAL A 27 -26.93 16.30 -47.78
C VAL A 27 -27.64 14.95 -47.76
N ILE A 28 -28.58 14.80 -48.68
CA ILE A 28 -29.24 13.55 -49.04
C ILE A 28 -28.30 12.80 -49.97
N LEU A 29 -27.99 11.53 -49.68
CA LEU A 29 -27.66 10.55 -50.71
C LEU A 29 -28.17 9.18 -50.28
N SER A 30 -29.19 8.74 -51.00
CA SER A 30 -29.83 7.43 -50.95
C SER A 30 -28.92 6.38 -51.59
N SER A 31 -28.79 5.20 -50.98
CA SER A 31 -28.73 3.92 -51.71
C SER A 31 -28.94 2.74 -50.76
N LYS A 32 -30.04 2.02 -50.98
CA LYS A 32 -30.16 0.56 -50.76
C LYS A 32 -29.56 -0.08 -52.04
N THR A 33 -28.93 -1.24 -52.12
CA THR A 33 -29.01 -2.53 -51.44
C THR A 33 -27.84 -3.37 -52.00
N SER A 34 -27.13 -4.15 -51.18
CA SER A 34 -26.51 -5.41 -51.62
C SER A 34 -26.19 -6.28 -50.41
N GLU A 35 -26.66 -7.51 -50.47
CA GLU A 35 -26.46 -8.56 -49.48
C GLU A 35 -24.99 -9.00 -49.48
N GLU A 36 -24.35 -9.04 -48.30
CA GLU A 36 -23.18 -9.90 -48.10
C GLU A 36 -23.18 -10.47 -46.68
N LYS A 37 -23.61 -11.73 -46.60
CA LYS A 37 -23.53 -12.56 -45.40
C LYS A 37 -22.06 -12.91 -45.15
N HIS A 38 -21.38 -12.18 -44.27
CA HIS A 38 -20.15 -12.69 -43.64
C HIS A 38 -20.52 -13.42 -42.35
N GLN A 39 -21.04 -14.63 -42.54
CA GLN A 39 -21.20 -15.61 -41.49
C GLN A 39 -19.79 -16.11 -41.10
N LEU A 40 -19.27 -15.65 -39.96
CA LEU A 40 -18.09 -16.26 -39.34
C LEU A 40 -18.32 -17.78 -39.23
N PRO A 41 -17.40 -18.65 -39.67
CA PRO A 41 -17.68 -20.07 -39.77
C PRO A 41 -17.95 -20.66 -38.38
N LEU A 42 -19.15 -21.22 -38.17
CA LEU A 42 -19.55 -21.97 -36.96
C LEU A 42 -18.56 -23.10 -36.58
N LYS A 43 -17.68 -23.50 -37.49
CA LYS A 43 -16.60 -24.46 -37.25
C LYS A 43 -15.47 -23.90 -36.37
N GLN A 44 -15.20 -22.58 -36.41
CA GLN A 44 -14.15 -21.96 -35.58
C GLN A 44 -14.59 -21.77 -34.12
N LEU A 45 -15.87 -21.47 -33.88
CA LEU A 45 -16.44 -21.41 -32.52
C LEU A 45 -16.51 -22.78 -31.84
N LYS A 46 -16.77 -23.85 -32.60
CA LYS A 46 -16.79 -25.22 -32.06
C LYS A 46 -15.39 -25.72 -31.68
N ASN A 47 -14.36 -25.24 -32.38
CA ASN A 47 -12.97 -25.61 -32.08
C ASN A 47 -12.40 -24.83 -30.89
N SER A 48 -12.80 -23.57 -30.69
CA SER A 48 -12.45 -22.82 -29.48
C SER A 48 -13.20 -23.35 -28.25
N ALA A 49 -14.50 -23.68 -28.37
CA ALA A 49 -15.28 -24.30 -27.29
C ALA A 49 -14.68 -25.64 -26.83
N LYS A 50 -14.24 -26.49 -27.76
CA LYS A 50 -13.55 -27.76 -27.45
C LYS A 50 -12.15 -27.58 -26.85
N ALA A 51 -11.52 -26.42 -27.05
CA ALA A 51 -10.24 -26.09 -26.42
C ALA A 51 -10.41 -25.66 -24.94
N TYR A 52 -11.53 -25.03 -24.59
CA TYR A 52 -11.88 -24.72 -23.20
C TYR A 52 -12.32 -25.95 -22.39
N GLU A 53 -12.86 -26.97 -23.06
CA GLU A 53 -13.31 -28.21 -22.44
C GLU A 53 -12.15 -29.14 -22.00
N LYS A 54 -10.93 -28.89 -22.50
CA LYS A 54 -9.71 -29.64 -22.18
C LYS A 54 -8.74 -28.90 -21.28
N GLN A 55 -9.08 -27.71 -20.80
CA GLN A 55 -8.31 -27.12 -19.72
C GLN A 55 -8.69 -27.85 -18.43
N PRO A 56 -7.74 -28.35 -17.62
CA PRO A 56 -8.06 -28.75 -16.27
C PRO A 56 -8.77 -27.55 -15.66
N SER A 57 -10.02 -27.71 -15.25
CA SER A 57 -10.68 -26.68 -14.45
C SER A 57 -9.74 -26.47 -13.28
N LEU A 58 -9.05 -25.32 -13.24
CA LEU A 58 -8.33 -24.89 -12.04
C LEU A 58 -9.42 -24.86 -10.98
N GLN A 59 -9.50 -25.93 -10.19
CA GLN A 59 -10.58 -26.12 -9.25
C GLN A 59 -10.52 -24.91 -8.34
N LYS A 60 -11.67 -24.26 -8.09
CA LYS A 60 -11.81 -23.09 -7.20
C LYS A 60 -10.94 -23.19 -5.93
N ILE A 61 -10.75 -24.42 -5.47
CA ILE A 61 -9.97 -24.86 -4.31
C ILE A 61 -8.49 -24.42 -4.35
N ASP A 62 -7.85 -24.30 -5.52
CA ASP A 62 -6.46 -23.79 -5.63
C ASP A 62 -6.38 -22.27 -5.72
N THR A 63 -7.46 -21.62 -6.20
CA THR A 63 -7.51 -20.16 -6.13
C THR A 63 -7.69 -19.70 -4.69
N GLU A 64 -8.45 -20.36 -3.83
CA GLU A 64 -8.67 -19.90 -2.44
C GLU A 64 -7.38 -19.81 -1.60
N LYS A 65 -6.45 -20.77 -1.76
CA LYS A 65 -5.13 -20.74 -1.12
C LYS A 65 -4.25 -19.56 -1.60
N TYR A 66 -4.42 -19.14 -2.86
CA TYR A 66 -3.63 -18.04 -3.47
C TYR A 66 -4.37 -16.69 -3.45
N ARG A 67 -5.69 -16.70 -3.23
CA ARG A 67 -6.60 -15.55 -3.37
C ARG A 67 -6.75 -14.77 -2.08
N ASN A 68 -6.48 -15.37 -0.91
CA ASN A 68 -6.73 -14.75 0.39
C ASN A 68 -5.65 -15.06 1.46
N SER A 69 -4.35 -14.97 1.15
CA SER A 69 -3.38 -14.93 2.25
C SER A 69 -3.63 -13.66 3.09
N LEU A 70 -3.56 -13.79 4.42
CA LEU A 70 -3.76 -12.65 5.32
C LEU A 70 -2.81 -11.49 4.95
N GLN A 71 -1.55 -11.80 4.66
CA GLN A 71 -0.55 -10.85 4.18
C GLN A 71 -1.04 -10.08 2.95
N ARG A 72 -1.61 -10.77 1.95
CA ARG A 72 -2.13 -10.14 0.73
C ARG A 72 -3.32 -9.23 1.04
N GLN A 73 -4.23 -9.67 1.89
CA GLN A 73 -5.37 -8.85 2.30
C GLN A 73 -4.90 -7.56 2.99
N LEU A 74 -4.02 -7.68 3.98
CA LEU A 74 -3.45 -6.53 4.69
C LEU A 74 -2.71 -5.60 3.72
N SER A 75 -1.93 -6.14 2.79
CA SER A 75 -1.23 -5.35 1.78
C SER A 75 -2.20 -4.54 0.91
N ILE A 76 -3.29 -5.15 0.45
CA ILE A 76 -4.33 -4.47 -0.34
C ILE A 76 -4.96 -3.35 0.50
N ASP A 77 -5.25 -3.60 1.77
CA ASP A 77 -5.85 -2.61 2.66
C ASP A 77 -4.91 -1.42 2.92
N MET A 78 -3.62 -1.66 3.14
CA MET A 78 -2.59 -0.62 3.27
C MET A 78 -2.52 0.26 2.01
N LEU A 79 -2.49 -0.36 0.83
CA LEU A 79 -2.44 0.37 -0.43
C LEU A 79 -3.72 1.19 -0.70
N ARG A 80 -4.89 0.65 -0.34
CA ARG A 80 -6.17 1.37 -0.45
C ARG A 80 -6.25 2.59 0.47
N GLN A 81 -5.60 2.53 1.62
CA GLN A 81 -5.50 3.65 2.57
C GLN A 81 -4.44 4.69 2.17
N GLY A 82 -3.65 4.41 1.13
CA GLY A 82 -2.54 5.28 0.71
C GLY A 82 -1.24 5.08 1.50
N ASN A 83 -1.14 4.00 2.27
CA ASN A 83 0.00 3.69 3.13
C ASN A 83 1.06 2.88 2.36
N HIS A 84 1.70 3.55 1.40
CA HIS A 84 2.65 2.91 0.48
C HIS A 84 4.00 2.65 1.15
N GLN A 85 4.43 3.49 2.08
CA GLN A 85 5.70 3.26 2.79
C GLN A 85 5.58 2.08 3.74
N SER A 86 4.46 1.98 4.44
CA SER A 86 4.10 0.85 5.30
C SER A 86 4.11 -0.46 4.52
N PHE A 87 3.52 -0.47 3.32
CA PHE A 87 3.55 -1.63 2.44
C PHE A 87 4.99 -2.02 2.05
N ARG A 88 5.81 -1.03 1.67
CA ARG A 88 7.22 -1.26 1.32
C ARG A 88 8.02 -1.80 2.50
N GLU A 89 7.82 -1.26 3.69
CA GLU A 89 8.48 -1.70 4.91
C GLU A 89 8.08 -3.14 5.24
N LEU A 90 6.79 -3.49 5.14
CA LEU A 90 6.30 -4.86 5.31
C LEU A 90 7.00 -5.83 4.35
N CYS A 91 7.05 -5.52 3.05
CA CYS A 91 7.77 -6.34 2.08
C CYS A 91 9.24 -6.51 2.45
N THR A 92 9.89 -5.43 2.88
CA THR A 92 11.31 -5.43 3.27
C THR A 92 11.55 -6.36 4.46
N VAL A 93 10.72 -6.28 5.50
CA VAL A 93 10.81 -7.13 6.70
C VAL A 93 10.63 -8.61 6.35
N LEU A 94 9.62 -8.93 5.55
CA LEU A 94 9.33 -10.32 5.15
C LEU A 94 10.43 -10.91 4.28
N GLU A 95 10.95 -10.14 3.32
CA GLU A 95 12.08 -10.57 2.51
C GLU A 95 13.35 -10.74 3.34
N TRP A 96 13.60 -9.85 4.30
CA TRP A 96 14.76 -9.94 5.17
C TRP A 96 14.74 -11.23 5.99
N GLN A 97 13.61 -11.58 6.59
CA GLN A 97 13.46 -12.83 7.36
C GLN A 97 13.71 -14.06 6.48
N ARG A 98 13.20 -14.06 5.24
CA ARG A 98 13.42 -15.18 4.29
C ARG A 98 14.89 -15.30 3.91
N LYS A 99 15.54 -14.19 3.55
CA LYS A 99 16.97 -14.15 3.20
C LYS A 99 17.86 -14.57 4.38
N ASP A 100 17.53 -14.15 5.59
CA ASP A 100 18.25 -14.54 6.80
C ASP A 100 18.14 -16.05 7.05
N ARG A 101 16.93 -16.60 6.92
CA ARG A 101 16.69 -18.04 7.00
C ARG A 101 17.47 -18.83 5.96
N GLU A 102 17.47 -18.39 4.71
CA GLU A 102 18.22 -19.02 3.62
C GLU A 102 19.72 -19.04 3.89
N LYS A 103 20.27 -17.97 4.45
CA LYS A 103 21.70 -17.88 4.82
C LYS A 103 22.09 -18.80 5.95
N LEU A 104 21.24 -18.93 6.97
CA LEU A 104 21.51 -19.76 8.15
C LEU A 104 21.45 -21.26 7.83
N GLY A 105 20.68 -21.66 6.81
CA GLY A 105 20.50 -23.05 6.42
C GLY A 105 19.56 -23.84 7.36
N ASN A 106 19.19 -25.05 6.94
CA ASN A 106 18.21 -25.91 7.60
C ASN A 106 18.62 -26.42 8.99
N GLU A 107 19.92 -26.47 9.27
CA GLU A 107 20.48 -26.95 10.54
C GLU A 107 20.36 -25.90 11.66
N HIS A 108 20.19 -24.62 11.33
CA HIS A 108 20.12 -23.56 12.34
C HIS A 108 18.79 -23.61 13.12
N PRO A 109 18.80 -23.44 14.46
CA PRO A 109 17.57 -23.43 15.27
C PRO A 109 16.50 -22.44 14.78
N HIS A 110 16.91 -21.27 14.26
CA HIS A 110 16.00 -20.26 13.70
C HIS A 110 15.31 -20.68 12.40
N TYR A 111 15.84 -21.66 11.68
CA TYR A 111 15.20 -22.16 10.45
C TYR A 111 13.83 -22.78 10.73
N ARG A 112 13.68 -23.44 11.89
CA ARG A 112 12.44 -24.09 12.33
C ARG A 112 11.39 -23.12 12.88
N ARG A 113 11.72 -21.86 13.14
CA ARG A 113 10.74 -20.87 13.60
C ARG A 113 9.69 -20.63 12.49
N PRO A 114 8.43 -20.33 12.81
CA PRO A 114 7.47 -19.87 11.81
C PRO A 114 7.97 -18.61 11.09
N LEU A 115 7.60 -18.43 9.82
CA LEU A 115 7.74 -17.14 9.15
C LEU A 115 6.65 -16.20 9.65
N LEU A 116 6.89 -14.89 9.59
CA LEU A 116 5.94 -13.88 10.03
C LEU A 116 4.61 -13.97 9.26
N ASP A 117 4.65 -14.36 7.98
CA ASP A 117 3.44 -14.62 7.17
C ASP A 117 2.58 -15.79 7.67
N GLY A 118 3.17 -16.69 8.46
CA GLY A 118 2.49 -17.81 9.12
C GLY A 118 1.98 -17.47 10.53
N GLU A 119 2.26 -16.28 11.05
CA GLU A 119 1.88 -15.85 12.39
C GLU A 119 0.88 -14.68 12.30
N PRO A 120 -0.43 -14.99 12.18
CA PRO A 120 -1.43 -13.99 11.79
C PRO A 120 -1.55 -12.83 12.78
N ASP A 121 -1.43 -13.10 14.08
CA ASP A 121 -1.55 -12.07 15.11
C ASP A 121 -0.37 -11.08 15.07
N LYS A 122 0.86 -11.60 14.93
CA LYS A 122 2.06 -10.78 14.78
C LYS A 122 2.02 -9.96 13.50
N LEU A 123 1.58 -10.57 12.40
CA LEU A 123 1.45 -9.89 11.12
C LEU A 123 0.41 -8.76 11.16
N ARG A 124 -0.76 -9.00 11.78
CA ARG A 124 -1.78 -7.96 11.98
C ARG A 124 -1.25 -6.83 12.85
N PHE A 125 -0.62 -7.16 13.98
CA PHE A 125 -0.05 -6.17 14.89
C PHE A 125 0.97 -5.29 14.16
N LEU A 126 1.86 -5.91 13.38
CA LEU A 126 2.86 -5.21 12.57
C LEU A 126 2.22 -4.25 11.57
N CYS A 127 1.30 -4.73 10.73
CA CYS A 127 0.66 -3.92 9.70
C CYS A 127 -0.15 -2.76 10.29
N THR A 128 -0.85 -2.99 11.41
CA THR A 128 -1.59 -1.92 12.11
C THR A 128 -0.66 -0.80 12.56
N HIS A 129 0.46 -1.12 13.19
CA HIS A 129 1.38 -0.09 13.68
C HIS A 129 2.13 0.58 12.54
N PHE A 130 2.50 -0.12 11.46
CA PHE A 130 3.06 0.54 10.28
C PHE A 130 2.12 1.62 9.73
N ASN A 131 0.84 1.31 9.60
CA ASN A 131 -0.16 2.30 9.16
C ASN A 131 -0.24 3.50 10.14
N ILE A 132 -0.26 3.25 11.45
CA ILE A 132 -0.27 4.30 12.48
C ILE A 132 0.98 5.19 12.36
N ILE A 133 2.14 4.58 12.19
CA ILE A 133 3.44 5.26 12.07
C ILE A 133 3.48 6.14 10.82
N GLU A 134 3.07 5.61 9.66
CA GLU A 134 3.04 6.39 8.41
C GLU A 134 2.01 7.52 8.46
N ASP A 135 0.83 7.29 9.05
CA ASP A 135 -0.16 8.33 9.26
C ASP A 135 0.36 9.43 10.20
N ALA A 136 1.06 9.06 11.27
CA ALA A 136 1.71 9.99 12.19
C ALA A 136 2.79 10.81 11.50
N GLU A 137 3.64 10.18 10.67
CA GLU A 137 4.65 10.86 9.85
C GLU A 137 3.99 11.88 8.90
N ARG A 138 2.93 11.47 8.19
CA ARG A 138 2.18 12.34 7.27
C ARG A 138 1.59 13.56 7.98
N ARG A 139 1.18 13.39 9.23
CA ARG A 139 0.65 14.46 10.11
C ARG A 139 1.73 15.24 10.86
N LYS A 140 3.01 14.89 10.67
CA LYS A 140 4.16 15.46 11.40
C LYS A 140 4.06 15.29 12.92
N GLN A 141 3.41 14.21 13.36
CA GLN A 141 3.27 13.83 14.76
C GLN A 141 4.40 12.86 15.14
N TYR A 142 5.63 13.37 15.21
CA TYR A 142 6.82 12.51 15.35
C TYR A 142 6.90 11.78 16.69
N SER A 143 6.31 12.33 17.76
CA SER A 143 6.18 11.60 19.04
C SER A 143 5.31 10.35 18.89
N ASN A 144 4.20 10.43 18.16
CA ASN A 144 3.33 9.28 17.90
C ASN A 144 4.01 8.26 16.96
N MET A 145 4.79 8.76 15.99
CA MET A 145 5.62 7.89 15.13
C MET A 145 6.64 7.11 15.96
N TYR A 146 7.32 7.79 16.89
CA TYR A 146 8.26 7.18 17.82
C TYR A 146 7.58 6.15 18.73
N GLU A 147 6.45 6.51 19.34
CA GLU A 147 5.66 5.63 20.20
C GLU A 147 5.22 4.36 19.45
N GLY A 148 4.74 4.48 18.21
CA GLY A 148 4.38 3.32 17.40
C GLY A 148 5.55 2.35 17.16
N TYR A 149 6.77 2.87 16.96
CA TYR A 149 7.95 2.00 16.89
C TYR A 149 8.34 1.39 18.25
N ILE A 150 8.15 2.10 19.36
CA ILE A 150 8.37 1.55 20.71
C ILE A 150 7.39 0.42 21.03
N GLU A 151 6.13 0.56 20.64
CA GLU A 151 5.10 -0.48 20.79
C GLU A 151 5.48 -1.73 20.01
N LEU A 152 5.91 -1.58 18.75
CA LEU A 152 6.44 -2.67 17.94
C LEU A 152 7.68 -3.32 18.59
N ALA A 153 8.65 -2.53 19.01
CA ALA A 153 9.88 -3.03 19.63
C ALA A 153 9.58 -3.84 20.89
N SER A 154 8.68 -3.34 21.73
CA SER A 154 8.26 -3.96 22.99
C SER A 154 7.45 -5.24 22.77
N PHE A 155 6.54 -5.25 21.79
CA PHE A 155 5.74 -6.41 21.43
C PHE A 155 6.62 -7.58 20.97
N PHE A 156 7.55 -7.32 20.04
CA PHE A 156 8.45 -8.36 19.54
C PHE A 156 9.53 -8.75 20.54
N PHE A 157 9.92 -7.85 21.45
CA PHE A 157 10.79 -8.21 22.57
C PHE A 157 10.12 -9.27 23.46
N LYS A 158 8.86 -9.03 23.84
CA LYS A 158 8.06 -9.96 24.68
C LYS A 158 7.74 -11.27 23.97
N SER A 159 7.77 -11.28 22.64
CA SER A 159 7.46 -12.45 21.81
C SER A 159 8.69 -13.30 21.43
N ASP A 160 9.87 -13.03 22.01
CA ASP A 160 11.15 -13.68 21.67
C ASP A 160 11.61 -13.48 20.20
N ASP A 161 11.07 -12.44 19.54
CA ASP A 161 11.48 -12.00 18.21
C ASP A 161 12.46 -10.84 18.33
N HIS A 162 13.58 -11.10 19.01
CA HIS A 162 14.60 -10.09 19.30
C HIS A 162 15.13 -9.39 18.04
N TRP A 163 15.17 -10.07 16.89
CA TRP A 163 15.59 -9.45 15.63
C TRP A 163 14.64 -8.33 15.17
N LEU A 164 13.32 -8.48 15.36
CA LEU A 164 12.34 -7.44 15.06
C LEU A 164 12.38 -6.35 16.11
N SER A 165 12.48 -6.72 17.38
CA SER A 165 12.66 -5.77 18.47
C SER A 165 13.86 -4.86 18.22
N ASP A 166 14.99 -5.45 17.83
CA ASP A 166 16.22 -4.74 17.50
C ASP A 166 16.06 -3.79 16.31
N LEU A 167 15.37 -4.26 15.26
CA LEU A 167 15.05 -3.45 14.09
C LEU A 167 14.28 -2.20 14.51
N PHE A 168 13.24 -2.35 15.34
CA PHE A 168 12.38 -1.24 15.74
C PHE A 168 13.04 -0.30 16.74
N TYR A 169 13.85 -0.78 17.69
CA TYR A 169 14.66 0.12 18.52
C TYR A 169 15.63 0.97 17.69
N LYS A 170 16.23 0.40 16.65
CA LYS A 170 17.06 1.17 15.71
C LYS A 170 16.24 2.18 14.91
N LYS A 171 15.00 1.86 14.53
CA LYS A 171 14.09 2.82 13.89
C LYS A 171 13.70 3.95 14.84
N CYS A 172 13.45 3.68 16.13
CA CYS A 172 13.24 4.70 17.16
C CYS A 172 14.42 5.68 17.21
N LEU A 173 15.66 5.17 17.24
CA LEU A 173 16.85 6.01 17.19
C LEU A 173 16.94 6.83 15.90
N SER A 174 16.61 6.23 14.75
CA SER A 174 16.58 6.94 13.48
C SER A 174 15.57 8.09 13.50
N VAL A 175 14.38 7.90 14.08
CA VAL A 175 13.38 8.96 14.24
C VAL A 175 13.91 10.08 15.14
N ALA A 176 14.46 9.73 16.30
CA ALA A 176 15.05 10.68 17.25
C ALA A 176 16.20 11.51 16.65
N GLN A 177 17.00 10.92 15.76
CA GLN A 177 18.10 11.61 15.07
C GLN A 177 17.61 12.48 13.90
N THR A 178 16.52 12.09 13.25
CA THR A 178 16.00 12.76 12.05
C THR A 178 15.20 14.01 12.41
N TYR A 179 14.39 13.95 13.47
CA TYR A 179 13.44 15.01 13.80
C TYR A 179 13.83 15.72 15.09
N SER A 180 14.38 16.93 14.96
CA SER A 180 14.81 17.76 16.10
C SER A 180 13.68 18.26 16.99
N GLN A 181 12.42 18.07 16.58
CA GLN A 181 11.23 18.47 17.35
C GLN A 181 10.83 17.43 18.41
N LEU A 182 11.48 16.26 18.46
CA LEU A 182 11.22 15.29 19.52
C LEU A 182 11.65 15.81 20.89
N ASP A 183 10.94 15.36 21.92
CA ASP A 183 11.33 15.60 23.30
C ASP A 183 12.71 14.98 23.57
N SER A 184 13.59 15.76 24.20
CA SER A 184 14.90 15.33 24.69
C SER A 184 14.86 14.03 25.50
N GLN A 185 13.77 13.77 26.23
CA GLN A 185 13.57 12.52 26.98
C GLN A 185 13.46 11.32 26.04
N LEU A 186 12.67 11.43 24.96
CA LEU A 186 12.53 10.37 23.96
C LEU A 186 13.84 10.14 23.20
N VAL A 187 14.61 11.22 22.94
CA VAL A 187 15.94 11.09 22.33
C VAL A 187 16.88 10.30 23.24
N ALA A 188 16.95 10.65 24.53
CA ALA A 188 17.78 9.94 25.50
C ALA A 188 17.36 8.47 25.64
N GLU A 189 16.05 8.20 25.68
CA GLU A 189 15.50 6.85 25.72
C GLU A 189 15.90 6.04 24.49
N ALA A 190 15.86 6.63 23.29
CA ALA A 190 16.25 5.94 22.06
C ALA A 190 17.72 5.48 22.10
N TYR A 191 18.61 6.34 22.58
CA TYR A 191 20.02 5.99 22.78
C TYR A 191 20.20 4.90 23.84
N LEU A 192 19.48 5.00 24.97
CA LEU A 192 19.50 3.97 26.02
C LEU A 192 19.06 2.60 25.48
N ASN A 193 17.93 2.55 24.77
CA ASN A 193 17.37 1.33 24.21
C ASN A 193 18.34 0.65 23.23
N VAL A 194 19.02 1.43 22.39
CA VAL A 194 20.05 0.90 21.49
C VAL A 194 21.32 0.48 22.24
N GLY A 195 21.70 1.18 23.32
CA GLY A 195 22.79 0.77 24.20
C GLY A 195 22.53 -0.59 24.84
N LEU A 196 21.34 -0.79 25.43
CA LEU A 196 20.91 -2.06 26.02
C LEU A 196 20.82 -3.19 24.99
N LEU A 197 20.42 -2.87 23.75
CA LEU A 197 20.42 -3.82 22.63
C LEU A 197 21.83 -4.34 22.36
N TYR A 198 22.84 -3.45 22.31
CA TYR A 198 24.22 -3.85 22.07
C TYR A 198 24.80 -4.62 23.25
N GLU A 199 24.53 -4.18 24.49
CA GLU A 199 24.93 -4.91 25.70
C GLU A 199 24.43 -6.37 25.70
N ARG A 200 23.18 -6.61 25.28
CA ARG A 200 22.63 -7.96 25.15
C ARG A 200 23.35 -8.83 24.12
N LYS A 201 23.93 -8.22 23.08
CA LYS A 201 24.62 -8.93 22.00
C LYS A 201 26.08 -9.28 22.33
N GLY A 202 26.65 -8.65 23.35
CA GLY A 202 28.07 -8.73 23.69
C GLY A 202 28.93 -7.92 22.72
#